data_AF-A0A5B6TMD6-F1
#
_entry.id   AF-A0A5B6TMD6-F1
#
_cell.length_a   1.000
_cell.length_b   1.000
_cell.length_c   1.000
_cell.angle_alpha   90.00
_cell.angle_beta   90.00
_cell.angle_gamma   90.00
#
_symmetry.space_group_name_H-M   'P 1'
#
loop_
_entity.id
_entity.type
_entity.pdbx_description
1 polymer ?
#
loop_
_entity_poly.entity_id
_entity_poly.type
_entity_poly.pdbx_seq_one_letter_code
_entity_poly.pdbx_strand_id
1 'polypeptide(L)'
;MGKTLAILLFGVIFSAGGWGQSLYAQALPSLEPIPARPMPRLASVQMHEPLLLLGSQETDYASLVVDPKEIVIVKAYRDSAILASMGPAASSGVYLIKLKNKKTLLKLEDVLDYFQVPQEQRHLRILLNKQPLNRSRFLADVKRIIKIDVMTQDKISLYRLSWDENEQFLNIVTVQEAQL
;
A
#
# COMPACT_ATOMS: atom_id res chain seq x y z
N MET A 1 -39.67 45.49 12.20
CA MET A 1 -39.58 46.72 11.38
C MET A 1 -38.63 47.68 12.06
N GLY A 2 -37.70 48.27 11.32
CA GLY A 2 -36.71 49.25 11.80
C GLY A 2 -35.74 49.55 10.65
N LYS A 3 -35.68 50.80 10.19
CA LYS A 3 -34.97 51.23 8.96
C LYS A 3 -33.98 52.35 9.27
N THR A 4 -32.75 52.25 8.76
CA THR A 4 -31.78 53.33 8.42
C THR A 4 -30.55 52.63 7.81
N LEU A 5 -29.96 52.92 6.63
CA LEU A 5 -29.70 54.17 5.88
C LEU A 5 -28.86 55.17 6.71
N ALA A 6 -27.73 55.76 6.31
CA ALA A 6 -26.97 55.82 5.04
C ALA A 6 -25.44 55.96 5.41
N ILE A 7 -24.44 56.43 4.63
CA ILE A 7 -24.33 57.01 3.27
C ILE A 7 -22.86 56.84 2.75
N LEU A 8 -22.57 57.16 1.48
CA LEU A 8 -21.20 57.27 0.90
C LEU A 8 -20.52 58.61 1.26
N LEU A 9 -19.18 58.68 1.27
CA LEU A 9 -18.47 59.77 0.57
C LEU A 9 -16.96 59.53 0.34
N PHE A 10 -16.48 60.20 -0.72
CA PHE A 10 -15.12 60.22 -1.26
C PHE A 10 -14.11 60.96 -0.37
N GLY A 11 -12.82 60.64 -0.54
CA GLY A 11 -11.70 61.40 0.01
C GLY A 11 -10.40 61.16 -0.76
N VAL A 12 -10.25 61.82 -1.92
CA VAL A 12 -8.96 61.98 -2.60
C VAL A 12 -8.42 63.36 -2.26
N ILE A 13 -7.11 63.50 -1.99
CA ILE A 13 -6.29 64.67 -2.36
C ILE A 13 -4.79 64.35 -2.23
N PHE A 14 -3.99 64.97 -3.10
CA PHE A 14 -2.55 64.84 -3.27
C PHE A 14 -1.74 65.73 -2.32
N SER A 15 -0.52 65.30 -1.97
CA SER A 15 0.74 66.05 -2.08
C SER A 15 1.93 65.12 -1.76
N ALA A 16 2.91 64.86 -2.63
CA ALA A 16 3.87 65.70 -3.36
C ALA A 16 5.18 65.98 -2.57
N GLY A 17 6.32 65.60 -3.16
CA GLY A 17 7.67 66.01 -2.74
C GLY A 17 8.60 64.89 -2.29
N GLY A 18 9.78 64.77 -2.90
CA GLY A 18 10.86 63.88 -2.43
C GLY A 18 11.79 63.37 -3.55
N TRP A 19 12.87 64.10 -3.82
CA TRP A 19 13.90 63.70 -4.80
C TRP A 19 14.84 62.64 -4.21
N GLY A 20 15.28 61.65 -5.00
CA GLY A 20 16.11 60.55 -4.47
C GLY A 20 16.79 59.66 -5.52
N GLN A 21 17.83 60.21 -6.16
CA GLN A 21 18.99 59.56 -6.83
C GLN A 21 18.89 58.15 -7.45
N SER A 22 19.38 58.06 -8.69
CA SER A 22 19.69 56.82 -9.41
C SER A 22 20.89 56.06 -8.82
N LEU A 23 20.75 54.75 -8.58
CA LEU A 23 21.88 53.81 -8.56
C LEU A 23 21.49 52.48 -9.23
N TYR A 24 22.20 52.17 -10.32
CA TYR A 24 22.48 50.84 -10.88
C TYR A 24 21.49 49.69 -10.60
N ALA A 25 20.47 49.55 -11.46
CA ALA A 25 19.91 48.23 -11.76
C ALA A 25 20.80 47.55 -12.82
N GLN A 26 21.80 46.77 -12.37
CA GLN A 26 22.45 45.81 -13.26
C GLN A 26 21.44 44.74 -13.63
N ALA A 27 21.05 44.69 -14.91
CA ALA A 27 20.24 43.60 -15.41
C ALA A 27 21.06 42.30 -15.31
N LEU A 28 20.63 41.38 -14.45
CA LEU A 28 21.17 40.02 -14.43
C LEU A 28 20.97 39.40 -15.81
N PRO A 29 21.98 38.73 -16.40
CA PRO A 29 21.80 38.01 -17.64
C PRO A 29 20.73 36.93 -17.42
N SER A 30 19.73 36.92 -18.32
CA SER A 30 18.70 35.89 -18.36
C SER A 30 19.36 34.51 -18.49
N LEU A 31 19.35 33.73 -17.41
CA LEU A 31 19.69 32.31 -17.48
C LEU A 31 18.61 31.63 -18.34
N GLU A 32 18.98 31.24 -19.55
CA GLU A 32 18.12 30.42 -20.41
C GLU A 32 17.70 29.15 -19.64
N PRO A 33 16.41 28.79 -19.63
CA PRO A 33 15.95 27.60 -18.95
C PRO A 33 16.55 26.38 -19.65
N ILE A 34 17.52 25.74 -18.99
CA ILE A 34 18.11 24.47 -19.44
C ILE A 34 16.95 23.50 -19.69
N PRO A 35 16.82 22.94 -20.92
CA PRO A 35 15.71 22.05 -21.22
C PRO A 35 15.77 20.84 -20.28
N ALA A 36 14.76 20.71 -19.43
CA ALA A 36 14.65 19.65 -18.45
C ALA A 36 14.62 18.30 -19.17
N ARG A 37 15.77 17.63 -19.23
CA ARG A 37 15.86 16.25 -19.75
C ARG A 37 14.91 15.39 -18.92
N PRO A 38 13.99 14.62 -19.53
CA PRO A 38 13.14 13.73 -18.78
C PRO A 38 14.03 12.75 -18.01
N MET A 39 13.99 12.82 -16.68
CA MET A 39 14.69 11.83 -15.86
C MET A 39 14.20 10.44 -16.27
N PRO A 40 15.10 9.47 -16.52
CA PRO A 40 14.68 8.11 -16.78
C PRO A 40 13.90 7.66 -15.55
N ARG A 41 12.60 7.42 -15.72
CA ARG A 41 11.81 6.73 -14.70
C ARG A 41 12.49 5.39 -14.51
N LEU A 42 13.14 5.20 -13.36
CA LEU A 42 13.53 3.88 -12.91
C LEU A 42 12.24 3.09 -12.78
N ALA A 43 11.92 2.32 -13.82
CA ALA A 43 10.80 1.43 -13.80
C ALA A 43 11.08 0.42 -12.70
N SER A 44 10.38 0.56 -11.58
CA SER A 44 10.26 -0.54 -10.64
C SER A 44 9.67 -1.70 -11.45
N VAL A 45 10.51 -2.70 -11.73
CA VAL A 45 10.03 -4.00 -12.19
C VAL A 45 9.27 -4.56 -11.00
N GLN A 46 7.99 -4.20 -10.93
CA GLN A 46 7.05 -4.73 -9.97
C GLN A 46 6.95 -6.21 -10.30
N MET A 47 7.74 -7.04 -9.62
CA MET A 47 7.69 -8.49 -9.76
C MET A 47 6.32 -8.92 -9.26
N HIS A 48 5.38 -9.04 -10.19
CA HIS A 48 4.05 -9.52 -9.90
C HIS A 48 4.20 -11.02 -9.59
N GLU A 49 3.87 -11.39 -8.35
CA GLU A 49 3.93 -12.79 -7.94
C GLU A 49 2.92 -13.63 -8.75
N PRO A 50 3.25 -14.89 -9.09
CA PRO A 50 2.30 -15.78 -9.74
C PRO A 50 1.13 -16.10 -8.82
N LEU A 51 -0.08 -16.18 -9.39
CA LEU A 51 -1.27 -16.60 -8.67
C LEU A 51 -1.13 -18.06 -8.22
N LEU A 52 -1.44 -18.32 -6.95
CA LEU A 52 -1.45 -19.68 -6.40
C LEU A 52 -2.89 -20.20 -6.36
N LEU A 53 -3.11 -21.41 -6.88
CA LEU A 53 -4.39 -22.11 -6.79
C LEU A 53 -4.24 -23.32 -5.86
N LEU A 54 -4.89 -23.25 -4.70
CA LEU A 54 -4.98 -24.37 -3.75
C LEU A 54 -6.38 -24.98 -3.86
N GLY A 55 -6.52 -26.04 -4.65
CA GLY A 55 -7.84 -26.58 -5.00
C GLY A 55 -8.63 -25.57 -5.82
N SER A 56 -9.76 -25.09 -5.29
CA SER A 56 -10.59 -24.02 -5.88
C SER A 56 -10.32 -22.62 -5.30
N GLN A 57 -9.33 -22.46 -4.43
CA GLN A 57 -9.06 -21.20 -3.74
C GLN A 57 -7.84 -20.48 -4.34
N GLU A 58 -8.02 -19.20 -4.65
CA GLU A 58 -6.94 -18.28 -5.01
C GLU A 58 -6.19 -17.78 -3.77
N THR A 59 -4.86 -17.74 -3.87
CA THR A 59 -3.95 -17.12 -2.89
C THR A 59 -2.68 -16.60 -3.59
N ASP A 60 -1.79 -15.95 -2.86
CA ASP A 60 -0.45 -15.55 -3.29
C ASP A 60 0.57 -15.88 -2.18
N TYR A 61 1.87 -15.79 -2.44
CA TYR A 61 2.88 -16.21 -1.46
C TYR A 61 2.86 -15.32 -0.22
N ALA A 62 2.67 -14.00 -0.41
CA ALA A 62 2.52 -13.04 0.69
C ALA A 62 1.29 -13.29 1.59
N SER A 63 0.26 -13.98 1.09
CA SER A 63 -0.99 -14.22 1.83
C SER A 63 -1.19 -15.67 2.31
N LEU A 64 -0.26 -16.59 1.99
CA LEU A 64 -0.36 -18.01 2.33
C LEU A 64 0.51 -18.37 3.55
N VAL A 65 -0.11 -18.52 4.72
CA VAL A 65 0.56 -18.85 5.98
C VAL A 65 0.60 -20.36 6.22
N VAL A 66 1.63 -21.02 5.67
CA VAL A 66 1.94 -22.44 5.88
C VAL A 66 3.44 -22.66 6.11
N ASP A 67 3.88 -23.91 6.30
CA ASP A 67 5.29 -24.30 6.15
C ASP A 67 5.58 -24.41 4.63
N PRO A 68 6.57 -23.68 4.06
CA PRO A 68 6.92 -23.77 2.65
C PRO A 68 7.26 -25.20 2.19
N LYS A 69 7.82 -26.04 3.09
CA LYS A 69 8.15 -27.44 2.81
C LYS A 69 6.90 -28.30 2.61
N GLU A 70 5.73 -27.86 3.07
CA GLU A 70 4.45 -28.54 2.83
C GLU A 70 3.88 -28.23 1.45
N ILE A 71 4.31 -27.15 0.77
CA ILE A 71 3.79 -26.76 -0.54
C ILE A 71 4.41 -27.67 -1.63
N VAL A 72 3.56 -28.22 -2.48
CA VAL A 72 3.96 -28.95 -3.69
C VAL A 72 3.29 -28.31 -4.89
N ILE A 73 4.10 -27.79 -5.82
CA ILE A 73 3.62 -27.33 -7.12
C ILE A 73 3.25 -28.56 -7.96
N VAL A 74 1.98 -28.66 -8.32
CA VAL A 74 1.42 -29.73 -9.16
C VAL A 74 1.59 -29.39 -10.64
N LYS A 75 1.36 -28.12 -11.00
CA LYS A 75 1.48 -27.64 -12.38
C LYS A 75 1.75 -26.14 -12.40
N ALA A 76 2.57 -25.70 -13.35
CA ALA A 76 2.79 -24.29 -13.64
C ALA A 76 2.21 -23.93 -15.01
N TYR A 77 1.43 -22.86 -15.06
CA TYR A 77 0.94 -22.23 -16.28
C TYR A 77 1.70 -20.92 -16.49
N ARG A 78 2.36 -20.80 -17.64
CA ARG A 78 3.12 -19.61 -18.07
C ARG A 78 2.79 -19.18 -19.51
N ASP A 79 1.95 -19.94 -20.20
CA ASP A 79 1.51 -19.68 -21.56
C ASP A 79 0.49 -18.54 -21.57
N SER A 80 0.75 -17.48 -22.34
CA SER A 80 -0.06 -16.26 -22.34
C SER A 80 -1.48 -16.47 -22.86
N ALA A 81 -1.71 -17.40 -23.77
CA ALA A 81 -3.06 -17.69 -24.28
C ALA A 81 -3.90 -18.42 -23.22
N ILE A 82 -3.31 -19.37 -22.49
CA ILE A 82 -3.97 -20.02 -21.35
C ILE A 82 -4.24 -19.00 -20.24
N LEU A 83 -3.25 -18.19 -19.86
CA LEU A 83 -3.39 -17.22 -18.77
C LEU A 83 -4.42 -16.12 -19.10
N ALA A 84 -4.55 -15.70 -20.35
CA ALA A 84 -5.56 -14.72 -20.76
C ALA A 84 -7.00 -15.19 -20.45
N SER A 85 -7.28 -16.49 -20.58
CA SER A 85 -8.58 -17.09 -20.23
C SER A 85 -8.85 -17.17 -18.71
N MET A 86 -7.82 -17.01 -17.88
CA MET A 86 -7.90 -17.06 -16.41
C MET A 86 -8.05 -15.66 -15.77
N GLY A 87 -8.07 -14.60 -16.59
CA GLY A 87 -8.30 -13.22 -16.13
C GLY A 87 -7.06 -12.49 -15.60
N PRO A 88 -7.19 -11.20 -15.21
CA PRO A 88 -6.04 -10.32 -14.95
C PRO A 88 -5.10 -10.79 -13.83
N ALA A 89 -5.66 -11.47 -12.82
CA ALA A 89 -4.91 -12.06 -11.72
C ALA A 89 -3.86 -13.10 -12.16
N ALA A 90 -4.10 -13.77 -13.28
CA ALA A 90 -3.22 -14.80 -13.85
C ALA A 90 -2.11 -14.25 -14.75
N SER A 91 -2.07 -12.93 -15.00
CA SER A 91 -1.13 -12.27 -15.94
C SER A 91 0.35 -12.62 -15.73
N SER A 92 0.72 -12.98 -14.51
CA SER A 92 2.11 -13.23 -14.09
C SER A 92 2.43 -14.72 -13.89
N GLY A 93 1.55 -15.58 -14.40
CA GLY A 93 1.62 -17.03 -14.24
C GLY A 93 0.69 -17.54 -13.14
N VAL A 94 0.38 -18.83 -13.22
CA VAL A 94 -0.45 -19.54 -12.24
C VAL A 94 0.24 -20.82 -11.81
N TYR A 95 0.39 -21.03 -10.50
CA TYR A 95 0.85 -22.30 -9.94
C TYR A 95 -0.33 -23.02 -9.26
N LEU A 96 -0.70 -24.17 -9.81
CA LEU A 96 -1.58 -25.11 -9.13
C LEU A 96 -0.76 -25.81 -8.05
N ILE A 97 -1.11 -25.60 -6.79
CA ILE A 97 -0.42 -26.13 -5.62
C ILE A 97 -1.31 -27.11 -4.84
N LYS A 98 -0.66 -27.98 -4.07
CA LYS A 98 -1.28 -28.81 -3.02
C LYS A 98 -0.39 -28.80 -1.78
N LEU A 99 -0.99 -29.03 -0.61
CA LEU A 99 -0.22 -29.32 0.60
C LEU A 99 0.10 -30.82 0.66
N LYS A 100 1.28 -31.18 1.20
CA LYS A 100 1.67 -32.57 1.49
C LYS A 100 0.69 -33.22 2.45
N ASN A 101 0.42 -32.55 3.57
CA ASN A 101 -0.60 -32.96 4.53
C ASN A 101 -1.93 -32.24 4.27
N LYS A 102 -3.05 -32.97 4.35
CA LYS A 102 -4.42 -32.42 4.24
C LYS A 102 -4.80 -31.63 5.50
N LYS A 103 -4.20 -30.45 5.67
CA LYS A 103 -4.54 -29.50 6.74
C LYS A 103 -5.70 -28.62 6.31
N THR A 104 -6.59 -28.30 7.25
CA THR A 104 -7.57 -27.23 7.07
C THR A 104 -6.84 -25.88 7.14
N LEU A 105 -6.90 -25.10 6.06
CA LEU A 105 -6.53 -23.69 6.11
C LEU A 105 -7.78 -22.86 6.37
N LEU A 106 -7.65 -21.86 7.24
CA LEU A 106 -8.73 -20.93 7.56
C LEU A 106 -8.65 -19.67 6.69
N LYS A 107 -9.80 -19.05 6.44
CA LYS A 107 -9.87 -17.71 5.87
C LYS A 107 -9.59 -16.67 6.95
N LEU A 108 -9.39 -15.42 6.51
CA LEU A 108 -9.01 -14.33 7.40
C LEU A 108 -10.00 -14.13 8.55
N GLU A 109 -11.29 -14.03 8.23
CA GLU A 109 -12.31 -13.75 9.24
C GLU A 109 -12.41 -14.88 10.28
N ASP A 110 -12.30 -16.15 9.87
CA ASP A 110 -12.22 -17.31 10.79
C ASP A 110 -10.99 -17.24 11.71
N VAL A 111 -9.87 -16.70 11.22
CA VAL A 111 -8.65 -16.46 12.01
C VAL A 111 -8.86 -15.31 13.00
N LEU A 112 -9.54 -14.23 12.60
CA LEU A 112 -9.89 -13.13 13.51
C LEU A 112 -10.85 -13.60 14.61
N ASP A 113 -11.78 -14.50 14.30
CA ASP A 113 -12.65 -15.16 15.27
C ASP A 113 -11.87 -16.08 16.22
N TYR A 114 -10.98 -16.93 15.69
CA TYR A 114 -10.15 -17.84 16.49
C TYR A 114 -9.30 -17.11 17.53
N PHE A 115 -8.68 -15.99 17.14
CA PHE A 115 -7.89 -15.12 18.04
C PHE A 115 -8.73 -14.09 18.80
N GLN A 116 -10.06 -14.16 18.73
CA GLN A 116 -11.01 -13.31 19.46
C GLN A 116 -10.79 -11.80 19.24
N VAL A 117 -10.40 -11.42 18.01
CA VAL A 117 -10.15 -10.01 17.65
C VAL A 117 -11.46 -9.21 17.76
N PRO A 118 -11.51 -8.14 18.58
CA PRO A 118 -12.70 -7.30 18.75
C PRO A 118 -13.22 -6.76 17.42
N GLN A 119 -14.55 -6.70 17.25
CA GLN A 119 -15.18 -6.18 16.02
C GLN A 119 -14.70 -4.77 15.67
N GLU A 120 -14.52 -3.92 16.69
CA GLU A 120 -13.96 -2.57 16.58
C GLU A 120 -12.57 -2.52 15.92
N GLN A 121 -11.80 -3.61 15.93
CA GLN A 121 -10.45 -3.68 15.34
C GLN A 121 -10.41 -4.35 13.96
N ARG A 122 -11.50 -5.01 13.51
CA ARG A 122 -11.51 -5.76 12.23
C ARG A 122 -11.55 -4.87 10.98
N HIS A 123 -11.91 -3.60 11.15
CA HIS A 123 -11.85 -2.59 10.10
C HIS A 123 -10.42 -2.10 9.82
N LEU A 124 -9.48 -2.32 10.74
CA LEU A 124 -8.09 -1.93 10.58
C LEU A 124 -7.45 -2.64 9.38
N ARG A 125 -6.44 -1.99 8.79
CA ARG A 125 -5.64 -2.58 7.72
C ARG A 125 -4.78 -3.69 8.30
N ILE A 126 -4.67 -4.80 7.58
CA ILE A 126 -4.04 -6.02 8.09
C ILE A 126 -2.64 -6.17 7.52
N LEU A 127 -1.72 -6.52 8.41
CA LEU A 127 -0.33 -6.85 8.10
C LEU A 127 -0.08 -8.32 8.43
N LEU A 128 0.84 -8.94 7.69
CA LEU A 128 1.44 -10.23 8.03
C LEU A 128 2.92 -9.98 8.31
N ASN A 129 3.38 -10.24 9.53
CA ASN A 129 4.77 -9.96 9.94
C ASN A 129 5.26 -8.56 9.55
N LYS A 130 4.42 -7.53 9.78
CA LYS A 130 4.63 -6.11 9.40
C LYS A 130 4.66 -5.82 7.89
N GLN A 131 4.31 -6.77 7.03
CA GLN A 131 4.18 -6.58 5.57
C GLN A 131 2.70 -6.46 5.16
N PRO A 132 2.37 -5.74 4.07
CA PRO A 132 0.99 -5.59 3.61
C PRO A 132 0.39 -6.92 3.16
N LEU A 133 -0.84 -7.21 3.58
CA LEU A 133 -1.54 -8.47 3.29
C LEU A 133 -2.74 -8.28 2.34
N ASN A 134 -2.96 -9.21 1.41
CA ASN A 134 -4.20 -9.26 0.63
C ASN A 134 -5.30 -10.05 1.36
N ARG A 135 -6.26 -9.34 1.96
CA ARG A 135 -7.35 -9.91 2.78
C ARG A 135 -8.17 -11.00 2.04
N SER A 136 -8.43 -10.86 0.73
CA SER A 136 -9.27 -11.82 -0.01
C SER A 136 -8.56 -13.15 -0.31
N ARG A 137 -7.23 -13.10 -0.39
CA ARG A 137 -6.34 -14.21 -0.72
C ARG A 137 -5.71 -14.89 0.48
N PHE A 138 -5.89 -14.34 1.68
CA PHE A 138 -5.34 -14.91 2.89
C PHE A 138 -5.87 -16.33 3.17
N LEU A 139 -4.92 -17.23 3.47
CA LEU A 139 -5.16 -18.61 3.89
C LEU A 139 -4.09 -19.01 4.91
N ALA A 140 -4.51 -19.56 6.05
CA ALA A 140 -3.57 -19.88 7.13
C ALA A 140 -3.80 -21.23 7.81
N ASP A 141 -2.71 -21.95 8.07
CA ASP A 141 -2.67 -22.94 9.15
C ASP A 141 -2.56 -22.16 10.47
N VAL A 142 -3.63 -22.16 11.27
CA VAL A 142 -3.69 -21.41 12.54
C VAL A 142 -2.52 -21.73 13.46
N LYS A 143 -1.97 -22.96 13.41
CA LYS A 143 -0.82 -23.38 14.23
C LYS A 143 0.49 -22.65 13.88
N ARG A 144 0.52 -21.93 12.75
CA ARG A 144 1.63 -21.06 12.33
C ARG A 144 1.50 -19.63 12.85
N ILE A 145 0.33 -19.23 13.33
CA ILE A 145 0.10 -17.89 13.89
C ILE A 145 0.40 -17.92 15.39
N ILE A 146 1.30 -17.05 15.83
CA ILE A 146 1.69 -16.91 17.24
C ILE A 146 0.69 -16.04 17.98
N LYS A 147 0.36 -14.88 17.38
CA LYS A 147 -0.58 -13.91 17.93
C LYS A 147 -1.04 -12.94 16.84
N ILE A 148 -2.07 -12.17 17.17
CA ILE A 148 -2.48 -10.97 16.44
C ILE A 148 -2.33 -9.79 17.40
N ASP A 149 -1.66 -8.73 16.99
CA ASP A 149 -1.51 -7.50 17.77
C ASP A 149 -1.87 -6.24 16.98
N VAL A 150 -2.22 -5.17 17.70
CA VAL A 150 -2.40 -3.83 17.11
C VAL A 150 -1.06 -3.09 17.21
N MET A 151 -0.61 -2.53 16.10
CA MET A 151 0.63 -1.75 16.03
C MET A 151 0.46 -0.50 15.16
N THR A 152 1.29 0.52 15.40
CA THR A 152 1.55 1.60 14.45
C THR A 152 2.77 1.26 13.61
N GLN A 153 2.86 1.79 12.39
CA GLN A 153 4.00 1.53 11.51
C GLN A 153 5.14 2.55 11.74
N ASP A 154 6.38 2.05 11.78
CA ASP A 154 7.57 2.89 11.94
C ASP A 154 7.78 3.83 10.74
N LYS A 155 8.17 5.08 11.02
CA LYS A 155 8.40 6.15 10.03
C LYS A 155 9.43 5.77 8.98
N ILE A 156 10.42 4.94 9.36
CA ILE A 156 11.52 4.47 8.52
C ILE A 156 11.24 3.12 7.84
N SER A 157 10.02 2.58 7.94
CA SER A 157 9.65 1.31 7.29
C SER A 157 9.71 1.43 5.77
N LEU A 158 10.45 0.53 5.11
CA LEU A 158 10.51 0.44 3.63
C LEU A 158 9.15 0.17 2.97
N TYR A 159 8.18 -0.35 3.74
CA TYR A 159 6.83 -0.67 3.28
C TYR A 159 5.78 0.28 3.86
N ARG A 160 6.13 1.56 4.12
CA ARG A 160 5.25 2.55 4.77
C ARG A 160 3.90 2.67 4.05
N LEU A 161 2.83 2.28 4.75
CA LEU A 161 1.46 2.21 4.22
C LEU A 161 0.62 3.46 4.50
N SER A 162 1.06 4.34 5.41
CA SER A 162 0.38 5.59 5.74
C SER A 162 1.36 6.70 6.11
N TRP A 163 0.93 7.94 5.89
CA TRP A 163 1.64 9.13 6.36
C TRP A 163 1.22 9.52 7.78
N ASP A 164 0.06 9.08 8.26
CA ASP A 164 -0.32 9.23 9.67
C ASP A 164 0.48 8.24 10.54
N GLU A 165 1.11 8.78 11.57
CA GLU A 165 1.95 8.06 12.51
C GLU A 165 1.13 7.35 13.61
N ASN A 166 -0.16 7.72 13.72
CA ASN A 166 -1.12 7.16 14.65
C ASN A 166 -2.03 6.11 13.99
N GLU A 167 -1.91 5.89 12.67
CA GLU A 167 -2.72 4.86 11.98
C GLU A 167 -2.39 3.48 12.57
N GLN A 168 -3.43 2.81 13.05
CA GLN A 168 -3.34 1.50 13.66
C GLN A 168 -3.55 0.41 12.61
N PHE A 169 -2.73 -0.63 12.73
CA PHE A 169 -2.74 -1.80 11.87
C PHE A 169 -2.91 -3.04 12.73
N LEU A 170 -3.69 -3.99 12.23
CA LEU A 170 -3.82 -5.31 12.82
C LEU A 170 -2.74 -6.22 12.23
N ASN A 171 -1.76 -6.63 13.02
CA ASN A 171 -0.61 -7.39 12.56
C ASN A 171 -0.69 -8.86 13.03
N ILE A 172 -0.72 -9.77 12.05
CA ILE A 172 -0.67 -11.21 12.27
C ILE A 172 0.80 -11.60 12.36
N VAL A 173 1.22 -12.09 13.53
CA VAL A 173 2.60 -12.56 13.79
C VAL A 173 2.63 -14.07 13.60
N THR A 174 3.51 -14.56 12.73
CA THR A 174 3.67 -16.00 12.48
C THR A 174 4.99 -16.53 13.03
N VAL A 175 5.08 -17.85 13.14
CA VAL A 175 6.36 -18.54 13.28
C VAL A 175 7.19 -18.21 12.04
N GLN A 176 8.27 -17.46 12.23
CA GLN A 176 9.26 -17.21 11.18
C GLN A 176 10.14 -18.46 11.07
N GLU A 177 10.09 -19.11 9.91
CA GLU A 177 11.17 -20.00 9.49
C GLU A 177 12.22 -19.18 8.75
N ALA A 178 13.49 -19.55 8.92
CA ALA A 178 14.56 -19.03 8.09
C ALA A 178 14.23 -19.38 6.63
N GLN A 179 13.96 -18.35 5.82
CA GLN A 179 13.88 -18.47 4.37
C GLN A 179 15.26 -18.91 3.87
N LEU A 180 15.29 -20.01 3.11
CA LEU A 180 16.48 -20.53 2.43
C LEU A 180 16.79 -19.69 1.19
#